data_AF-F4PVA8-F1
#
_entry.id   AF-F4PVA8-F1
#
_cell.length_a   1.000
_cell.length_b   1.000
_cell.length_c   1.000
_cell.angle_alpha   90.00
_cell.angle_beta   90.00
_cell.angle_gamma   90.00
#
_symmetry.space_group_name_H-M   'P 1'
#
loop_
_entity.id
_entity.type
_entity.pdbx_description
1 polymer ?
#
loop_
_entity_poly.entity_id
_entity_poly.type
_entity_poly.pdbx_seq_one_letter_code
_entity_poly.pdbx_strand_id
1 'polypeptide(L)'
;MVTRVKKSSSPSSNTSSSSSSSSANTNTTTITRSRRNGKLLDESAQREVDSLPNVVIIIPVFRTDDEMYRYYSRLSNTTQRYSITKSGRRVKYFHLKMIKRFATALWKGSIKDGSGVITTQSKVISSLPYNVPSRFGGDQVDKHTNPEELIASAHAGCYSMALSAQLSGAELTPTSINTTATLSMLKDDKGWTITQVDLKCEAVVPNATKELFLEKAKAAKEGCPVSKVLNCKITLDATLKN
;
A
#
# COMPACT_ATOMS: atom_id res chain seq x y z
N MET A 1 18.01 48.75 14.01
CA MET A 1 17.05 47.76 13.48
C MET A 1 17.46 46.40 14.03
N VAL A 2 16.73 45.65 14.85
CA VAL A 2 15.29 45.54 15.12
C VAL A 2 15.11 45.09 16.57
N THR A 3 14.15 45.69 17.28
CA THR A 3 13.69 45.29 18.61
C THR A 3 12.50 44.34 18.51
N ARG A 4 12.46 43.38 19.44
CA ARG A 4 11.47 42.32 19.69
C ARG A 4 10.18 42.86 20.31
N VAL A 5 8.97 42.38 19.95
CA VAL A 5 7.79 42.29 20.86
C VAL A 5 6.85 41.12 20.49
N LYS A 6 6.27 40.52 21.55
CA LYS A 6 5.37 39.37 21.63
C LYS A 6 3.86 39.73 21.49
N LYS A 7 3.10 38.72 21.01
CA LYS A 7 1.75 38.20 21.36
C LYS A 7 0.65 39.06 22.04
N SER A 8 -0.55 38.82 21.48
CA SER A 8 -1.90 38.54 22.07
C SER A 8 -2.84 39.66 22.53
N SER A 9 -4.03 39.69 21.91
CA SER A 9 -5.34 39.59 22.59
C SER A 9 -6.52 39.60 21.58
N SER A 10 -7.51 38.74 21.79
CA SER A 10 -8.93 38.88 21.39
C SER A 10 -9.70 39.41 22.63
N PRO A 11 -11.04 39.64 22.71
CA PRO A 11 -12.18 39.25 21.83
C PRO A 11 -13.35 40.29 21.72
N SER A 12 -14.39 40.01 20.90
CA SER A 12 -15.81 40.43 21.10
C SER A 12 -16.68 40.02 19.88
N SER A 13 -17.64 39.07 20.02
CA SER A 13 -19.13 39.24 20.01
C SER A 13 -19.70 39.88 18.72
N ASN A 14 -20.76 39.43 18.04
CA ASN A 14 -22.01 38.81 18.50
C ASN A 14 -22.88 38.30 17.31
N THR A 15 -23.69 37.27 17.60
CA THR A 15 -25.10 36.98 17.18
C THR A 15 -25.51 36.64 15.73
N SER A 16 -26.11 35.42 15.60
CA SER A 16 -27.38 34.99 14.94
C SER A 16 -27.68 35.47 13.50
N SER A 17 -28.28 34.73 12.56
CA SER A 17 -29.05 33.47 12.53
C SER A 17 -29.42 33.18 11.05
N SER A 18 -29.61 31.90 10.70
CA SER A 18 -30.51 31.36 9.65
C SER A 18 -30.67 32.13 8.32
N SER A 19 -30.40 31.58 7.14
CA SER A 19 -31.14 30.46 6.54
C SER A 19 -30.67 30.25 5.09
N SER A 20 -30.84 29.00 4.63
CA SER A 20 -30.81 28.49 3.25
C SER A 20 -30.95 29.47 2.07
N SER A 21 -30.10 29.32 1.05
CA SER A 21 -30.51 28.80 -0.28
C SER A 21 -29.37 28.79 -1.29
N SER A 22 -29.45 27.78 -2.15
CA SER A 22 -28.65 27.43 -3.31
C SER A 22 -28.41 28.53 -4.33
N SER A 23 -27.20 28.62 -4.87
CA SER A 23 -26.96 29.00 -6.27
C SER A 23 -25.63 28.46 -6.77
N ALA A 24 -25.71 27.75 -7.90
CA ALA A 24 -24.61 27.08 -8.56
C ALA A 24 -23.60 28.09 -9.09
N ASN A 25 -22.32 27.90 -8.77
CA ASN A 25 -21.23 28.66 -9.36
C ASN A 25 -20.75 27.92 -10.62
N THR A 26 -21.13 28.44 -11.78
CA THR A 26 -20.75 27.92 -13.10
C THR A 26 -19.29 28.28 -13.40
N ASN A 27 -18.37 27.35 -13.16
CA ASN A 27 -17.01 27.45 -13.69
C ASN A 27 -16.99 27.07 -15.17
N THR A 28 -17.18 28.07 -16.02
CA THR A 28 -16.91 28.01 -17.46
C THR A 28 -15.46 27.59 -17.70
N THR A 29 -15.25 26.42 -18.31
CA THR A 29 -13.91 25.95 -18.69
C THR A 29 -13.66 26.24 -20.16
N THR A 30 -12.65 27.07 -20.42
CA THR A 30 -12.12 27.39 -21.75
C THR A 30 -11.67 26.13 -22.49
N ILE A 31 -12.28 25.86 -23.65
CA ILE A 31 -11.90 24.75 -24.55
C ILE A 31 -10.57 25.10 -25.23
N THR A 32 -9.50 24.37 -24.92
CA THR A 32 -8.24 24.49 -25.67
C THR A 32 -8.14 23.34 -26.67
N ARG A 33 -8.13 23.66 -27.98
CA ARG A 33 -7.96 22.68 -29.06
C ARG A 33 -6.59 22.00 -28.96
N SER A 34 -6.58 20.68 -28.77
CA SER A 34 -5.34 19.89 -28.75
C SER A 34 -4.86 19.60 -30.19
N ARG A 35 -3.54 19.71 -30.42
CA ARG A 35 -2.87 19.41 -31.71
C ARG A 35 -1.95 18.19 -31.57
N ARG A 36 -1.93 17.34 -32.59
CA ARG A 36 -1.03 16.18 -32.71
C ARG A 36 -0.05 16.45 -33.85
N ASN A 37 1.25 16.61 -33.59
CA ASN A 37 2.26 16.97 -34.63
C ASN A 37 1.79 18.11 -35.57
N GLY A 38 1.08 19.10 -35.04
CA GLY A 38 0.52 20.22 -35.82
C GLY A 38 -0.79 19.95 -36.59
N LYS A 39 -1.32 18.72 -36.65
CA LYS A 39 -2.64 18.43 -37.24
C LYS A 39 -3.72 18.21 -36.16
N LEU A 40 -4.91 18.74 -36.44
CA LEU A 40 -6.12 18.58 -35.62
C LEU A 40 -6.61 17.13 -35.68
N LEU A 41 -7.31 16.68 -34.63
CA LEU A 41 -8.04 15.41 -34.66
C LEU A 41 -9.05 15.44 -35.83
N ASP A 42 -9.31 14.30 -36.45
CA ASP A 42 -10.36 14.18 -37.47
C ASP A 42 -11.73 14.57 -36.87
N GLU A 43 -12.56 15.23 -37.66
CA GLU A 43 -13.83 15.82 -37.21
C GLU A 43 -14.80 14.75 -36.68
N SER A 44 -14.73 13.52 -37.18
CA SER A 44 -15.54 12.40 -36.70
C SER A 44 -15.23 12.04 -35.24
N ALA A 45 -13.95 11.91 -34.91
CA ALA A 45 -13.46 11.62 -33.57
C ALA A 45 -13.70 12.79 -32.60
N GLN A 46 -13.64 14.03 -33.10
CA GLN A 46 -13.92 15.21 -32.29
C GLN A 46 -15.41 15.32 -31.93
N ARG A 47 -16.32 15.06 -32.88
CA ARG A 47 -17.78 15.08 -32.63
C ARG A 47 -18.23 14.01 -31.63
N GLU A 48 -17.60 12.83 -31.65
CA GLU A 48 -17.90 11.77 -30.69
C GLU A 48 -17.45 12.15 -29.26
N VAL A 49 -16.28 12.79 -29.14
CA VAL A 49 -15.76 13.30 -27.85
C VAL A 49 -16.60 14.45 -27.30
N ASP A 50 -17.03 15.38 -28.15
CA ASP A 50 -17.84 16.55 -27.78
C ASP A 50 -19.28 16.18 -27.39
N SER A 51 -19.78 15.02 -27.83
CA SER A 51 -21.10 14.50 -27.46
C SER A 51 -21.20 13.94 -26.03
N LEU A 52 -20.07 13.80 -25.33
CA LEU A 52 -20.01 13.17 -24.02
C LEU A 52 -20.07 14.21 -22.88
N PRO A 53 -20.97 14.04 -21.89
CA PRO A 53 -21.42 15.14 -21.07
C PRO A 53 -20.42 15.71 -20.04
N ASN A 54 -19.17 15.26 -19.95
CA ASN A 54 -18.11 15.85 -19.10
C ASN A 54 -16.72 15.26 -19.47
N VAL A 55 -15.82 16.03 -20.10
CA VAL A 55 -14.49 15.55 -20.52
C VAL A 55 -13.37 15.96 -19.55
N VAL A 56 -12.51 15.02 -19.15
CA VAL A 56 -11.22 15.30 -18.48
C VAL A 56 -10.08 14.54 -19.16
N ILE A 57 -9.16 15.33 -19.74
CA ILE A 57 -7.74 15.12 -20.13
C ILE A 57 -7.39 13.82 -20.89
N ILE A 58 -6.95 14.01 -22.13
CA ILE A 58 -6.27 13.03 -22.99
C ILE A 58 -4.78 13.03 -22.65
N ILE A 59 -4.24 11.94 -22.10
CA ILE A 59 -2.78 11.71 -22.01
C ILE A 59 -2.44 10.49 -22.88
N PRO A 60 -1.67 10.65 -23.97
CA PRO A 60 -1.24 9.52 -24.78
C PRO A 60 -0.16 8.72 -24.04
N VAL A 61 -0.25 7.38 -24.09
CA VAL A 61 0.88 6.50 -23.77
C VAL A 61 1.01 5.49 -24.89
N PHE A 62 2.22 5.36 -25.42
CA PHE A 62 2.57 4.63 -26.64
C PHE A 62 2.98 3.16 -26.38
N ARG A 63 2.95 2.38 -27.49
CA ARG A 63 3.38 0.98 -27.78
C ARG A 63 2.33 -0.11 -27.54
N THR A 64 2.03 -1.03 -28.47
CA THR A 64 2.49 -1.37 -29.84
C THR A 64 1.27 -1.74 -30.71
N ASP A 65 1.34 -1.45 -32.00
CA ASP A 65 0.48 -1.88 -33.13
C ASP A 65 -1.01 -1.49 -33.18
N ASP A 66 -1.61 -0.98 -32.11
CA ASP A 66 -2.94 -0.35 -32.16
C ASP A 66 -2.99 0.99 -31.41
N GLU A 67 -3.38 2.07 -32.09
CA GLU A 67 -3.62 3.35 -31.43
C GLU A 67 -4.86 3.26 -30.53
N MET A 68 -4.69 3.62 -29.25
CA MET A 68 -5.72 3.52 -28.21
C MET A 68 -6.08 4.90 -27.67
N TYR A 69 -7.38 5.20 -27.58
CA TYR A 69 -7.89 6.42 -26.96
C TYR A 69 -8.30 6.12 -25.50
N ARG A 70 -7.80 6.92 -24.55
CA ARG A 70 -8.17 6.79 -23.12
C ARG A 70 -9.29 7.77 -22.78
N TYR A 71 -10.37 7.26 -22.19
CA TYR A 71 -11.49 8.06 -21.69
C TYR A 71 -11.56 7.99 -20.16
N TYR A 72 -11.84 9.12 -19.50
CA TYR A 72 -12.01 9.19 -18.05
C TYR A 72 -13.37 9.81 -17.71
N SER A 73 -14.21 9.09 -16.96
CA SER A 73 -15.39 9.67 -16.29
C SER A 73 -15.11 9.86 -14.79
N ARG A 74 -15.62 10.94 -14.23
CA ARG A 74 -15.64 11.32 -12.79
C ARG A 74 -17.14 11.33 -12.39
N LEU A 75 -17.66 10.84 -11.27
CA LEU A 75 -17.16 10.58 -9.90
C LEU A 75 -17.98 9.45 -9.22
N SER A 76 -17.30 8.40 -8.77
CA SER A 76 -17.58 7.68 -7.51
C SER A 76 -16.41 6.72 -7.24
N ASN A 77 -16.30 6.19 -6.02
CA ASN A 77 -15.15 5.42 -5.52
C ASN A 77 -14.79 4.14 -6.31
N THR A 78 -15.55 3.82 -7.35
CA THR A 78 -15.25 2.82 -8.37
C THR A 78 -15.11 3.51 -9.73
N THR A 79 -13.98 4.21 -9.96
CA THR A 79 -13.67 4.73 -11.29
C THR A 79 -13.40 3.56 -12.23
N GLN A 80 -14.42 3.09 -12.95
CA GLN A 80 -14.23 2.18 -14.07
C GLN A 80 -13.63 2.97 -15.24
N ARG A 81 -12.38 2.67 -15.60
CA ARG A 81 -11.72 3.30 -16.74
C ARG A 81 -11.84 2.38 -17.95
N TYR A 82 -12.14 2.97 -19.09
CA TYR A 82 -12.22 2.27 -20.36
C TYR A 82 -11.27 2.97 -21.35
N SER A 83 -10.60 2.19 -22.19
CA SER A 83 -10.02 2.71 -23.43
C SER A 83 -10.81 2.15 -24.61
N ILE A 84 -10.86 2.90 -25.69
CA ILE A 84 -11.54 2.49 -26.93
C ILE A 84 -10.44 2.31 -27.99
N THR A 85 -10.38 1.12 -28.59
CA THR A 85 -9.52 0.86 -29.76
C THR A 85 -10.05 1.65 -30.96
N LYS A 86 -9.25 1.87 -32.00
CA LYS A 86 -9.75 2.44 -33.28
C LYS A 86 -10.93 1.66 -33.88
N SER A 87 -11.07 0.37 -33.55
CA SER A 87 -12.19 -0.48 -33.97
C SER A 87 -13.46 -0.32 -33.11
N GLY A 88 -13.52 0.66 -32.19
CA GLY A 88 -14.67 0.89 -31.31
C GLY A 88 -14.79 -0.08 -30.13
N ARG A 89 -13.79 -0.94 -29.89
CA ARG A 89 -13.85 -1.94 -28.81
C ARG A 89 -13.51 -1.28 -27.48
N ARG A 90 -14.43 -1.35 -26.52
CA ARG A 90 -14.21 -0.93 -25.13
C ARG A 90 -13.36 -1.97 -24.40
N VAL A 91 -12.18 -1.57 -23.96
CA VAL A 91 -11.31 -2.38 -23.09
C VAL A 91 -11.31 -1.75 -21.71
N LYS A 92 -11.74 -2.52 -20.71
CA LYS A 92 -11.76 -2.09 -19.31
C LYS A 92 -10.33 -2.13 -18.76
N TYR A 93 -9.84 -1.01 -18.25
CA TYR A 93 -8.54 -0.93 -17.58
C TYR A 93 -8.73 -0.62 -16.11
N PHE A 94 -8.08 -1.40 -15.27
CA PHE A 94 -8.00 -1.12 -13.85
C PHE A 94 -6.88 -0.11 -13.62
N HIS A 95 -7.21 1.07 -13.09
CA HIS A 95 -6.15 1.95 -12.60
C HIS A 95 -5.61 1.38 -11.29
N LEU A 96 -4.46 0.75 -11.39
CA LEU A 96 -3.70 0.33 -10.23
C LEU A 96 -3.27 1.57 -9.47
N LYS A 97 -3.93 1.86 -8.34
CA LYS A 97 -3.47 2.87 -7.39
C LYS A 97 -2.25 2.29 -6.68
N MET A 98 -1.05 2.80 -7.00
CA MET A 98 0.16 2.39 -6.30
C MET A 98 0.12 2.87 -4.84
N ILE A 99 0.26 1.93 -3.91
CA ILE A 99 0.39 2.22 -2.47
C ILE A 99 1.88 2.35 -2.17
N LYS A 100 2.28 3.50 -1.59
CA LYS A 100 3.65 3.74 -1.12
C LYS A 100 3.68 3.86 0.40
N ARG A 101 4.65 3.21 1.02
CA ARG A 101 4.98 3.28 2.45
C ARG A 101 6.48 3.43 2.58
N PHE A 102 6.96 4.12 3.61
CA PHE A 102 8.39 4.29 3.83
C PHE A 102 8.77 4.19 5.32
N ALA A 103 10.05 3.93 5.55
CA ALA A 103 10.73 4.04 6.83
C ALA A 103 12.13 4.62 6.57
N THR A 104 12.75 5.20 7.58
CA THR A 104 14.10 5.76 7.53
C THR A 104 14.98 5.08 8.56
N ALA A 105 16.25 4.87 8.22
CA ALA A 105 17.27 4.43 9.14
C ALA A 105 18.42 5.43 9.15
N LEU A 106 18.91 5.77 10.33
CA LEU A 106 20.15 6.54 10.53
C LEU A 106 21.20 5.58 11.10
N TRP A 107 22.45 5.66 10.62
CA TRP A 107 23.60 4.95 11.18
C TRP A 107 24.72 5.94 11.45
N LYS A 108 25.46 5.75 12.55
CA LYS A 108 26.63 6.57 12.91
C LYS A 108 27.78 5.66 13.33
N GLY A 109 28.98 5.96 12.87
CA GLY A 109 30.21 5.24 13.25
C GLY A 109 30.57 4.05 12.36
N SER A 110 31.64 3.36 12.74
CA SER A 110 32.15 2.15 12.06
C SER A 110 31.19 0.97 12.23
N ILE A 111 31.42 -0.16 11.55
CA ILE A 111 30.60 -1.37 11.80
C ILE A 111 30.84 -1.94 13.20
N LYS A 112 32.04 -1.76 13.77
CA LYS A 112 32.40 -2.33 15.09
C LYS A 112 31.79 -1.54 16.24
N ASP A 113 31.83 -0.20 16.15
CA ASP A 113 31.47 0.70 17.25
C ASP A 113 30.21 1.54 16.93
N GLY A 114 29.64 1.34 15.75
CA GLY A 114 28.52 2.11 15.27
C GLY A 114 27.18 1.63 15.81
N SER A 115 26.22 2.54 15.74
CA SER A 115 24.83 2.28 16.07
C SER A 115 23.92 3.11 15.18
N GLY A 116 22.67 2.69 15.11
CA GLY A 116 21.67 3.37 14.33
C GLY A 116 20.31 3.39 14.99
N VAL A 117 19.38 4.10 14.34
CA VAL A 117 17.97 4.14 14.73
C VAL A 117 17.07 3.98 13.52
N ILE A 118 15.92 3.33 13.70
CA ILE A 118 14.88 3.13 12.68
C ILE A 118 13.64 3.94 13.05
N THR A 119 12.98 4.53 12.05
CA THR A 119 11.73 5.28 12.20
C THR A 119 10.76 4.94 11.07
N THR A 120 9.52 4.57 11.38
CA THR A 120 8.49 4.28 10.38
C THR A 120 7.68 5.53 10.03
N GLN A 121 7.08 5.58 8.83
CA GLN A 121 6.22 6.69 8.39
C GLN A 121 5.08 6.99 9.38
N SER A 122 4.49 5.96 10.00
CA SER A 122 3.40 6.10 10.97
C SER A 122 3.85 6.62 12.33
N LYS A 123 5.16 6.66 12.60
CA LYS A 123 5.78 7.00 13.89
C LYS A 123 5.44 6.04 15.04
N VAL A 124 4.78 4.92 14.77
CA VAL A 124 4.61 3.83 15.76
C VAL A 124 5.98 3.30 16.20
N ILE A 125 6.93 3.21 15.26
CA ILE A 125 8.34 3.03 15.56
C ILE A 125 9.01 4.39 15.35
N SER A 126 9.53 4.98 16.42
CA SER A 126 10.24 6.26 16.39
C SER A 126 11.58 6.14 17.09
N SER A 127 12.66 6.33 16.33
CA SER A 127 14.05 6.25 16.81
C SER A 127 14.40 4.93 17.54
N LEU A 128 13.89 3.78 17.07
CA LEU A 128 14.17 2.47 17.66
C LEU A 128 15.62 2.06 17.37
N PRO A 129 16.47 1.84 18.40
CA PRO A 129 17.90 1.67 18.21
C PRO A 129 18.26 0.26 17.70
N TYR A 130 19.29 0.17 16.85
CA TYR A 130 19.87 -1.09 16.37
C TYR A 130 21.40 -0.99 16.29
N ASN A 131 22.12 -2.10 16.46
CA ASN A 131 23.57 -2.17 16.34
C ASN A 131 24.02 -3.56 15.85
N VAL A 132 25.33 -3.78 15.72
CA VAL A 132 25.88 -5.08 15.28
C VAL A 132 25.65 -6.20 16.30
N PRO A 133 25.90 -6.00 17.62
CA PRO A 133 25.60 -7.02 18.63
C PRO A 133 24.14 -7.51 18.61
N SER A 134 23.17 -6.60 18.45
CA SER A 134 21.75 -6.95 18.40
C SER A 134 21.33 -7.69 17.13
N ARG A 135 22.17 -7.63 16.09
CA ARG A 135 21.90 -8.25 14.79
C ARG A 135 22.55 -9.61 14.60
N PHE A 136 23.78 -9.79 15.08
CA PHE A 136 24.57 -11.00 14.82
C PHE A 136 24.94 -11.81 16.07
N GLY A 137 24.41 -11.42 17.24
CA GLY A 137 24.66 -12.08 18.52
C GLY A 137 25.63 -11.31 19.42
N GLY A 138 25.30 -11.26 20.71
CA GLY A 138 26.01 -10.58 21.81
C GLY A 138 25.05 -10.33 22.98
N ASP A 139 25.56 -9.94 24.16
CA ASP A 139 24.79 -9.82 25.43
C ASP A 139 23.68 -8.74 25.45
N GLN A 140 23.32 -8.18 24.29
CA GLN A 140 22.44 -7.01 24.12
C GLN A 140 21.26 -7.26 23.17
N VAL A 141 20.83 -8.52 22.98
CA VAL A 141 19.67 -8.87 22.15
C VAL A 141 18.40 -8.15 22.61
N ASP A 142 18.24 -7.92 23.92
CA ASP A 142 16.94 -7.57 24.51
C ASP A 142 16.63 -6.05 24.53
N LYS A 143 17.51 -5.19 24.01
CA LYS A 143 17.34 -3.71 24.09
C LYS A 143 17.41 -2.97 22.76
N HIS A 144 17.68 -3.68 21.67
CA HIS A 144 17.88 -3.10 20.35
C HIS A 144 17.17 -3.96 19.31
N THR A 145 16.59 -3.31 18.30
CA THR A 145 15.97 -4.02 17.17
C THR A 145 17.03 -4.54 16.20
N ASN A 146 16.59 -5.30 15.20
CA ASN A 146 17.38 -5.71 14.05
C ASN A 146 16.46 -5.76 12.81
N PRO A 147 17.00 -5.65 11.57
CA PRO A 147 16.20 -5.74 10.36
C PRO A 147 15.38 -7.04 10.25
N GLU A 148 15.90 -8.14 10.80
CA GLU A 148 15.32 -9.47 10.68
C GLU A 148 14.00 -9.60 11.45
N GLU A 149 13.91 -9.12 12.69
CA GLU A 149 12.65 -9.09 13.45
C GLU A 149 11.61 -8.15 12.82
N LEU A 150 12.05 -7.09 12.14
CA LEU A 150 11.15 -6.19 11.41
C LEU A 150 10.57 -6.86 10.16
N ILE A 151 11.36 -7.69 9.47
CA ILE A 151 10.85 -8.51 8.36
C ILE A 151 9.92 -9.60 8.90
N ALA A 152 10.28 -10.26 9.99
CA ALA A 152 9.46 -11.28 10.63
C ALA A 152 8.10 -10.71 11.08
N SER A 153 8.08 -9.55 11.73
CA SER A 153 6.85 -8.88 12.15
C SER A 153 5.97 -8.48 10.95
N ALA A 154 6.56 -7.98 9.86
CA ALA A 154 5.85 -7.68 8.63
C ALA A 154 5.23 -8.94 8.01
N HIS A 155 5.96 -10.06 8.02
CA HIS A 155 5.49 -11.33 7.46
C HIS A 155 4.35 -11.92 8.30
N ALA A 156 4.51 -11.97 9.63
CA ALA A 156 3.47 -12.44 10.55
C ALA A 156 2.16 -11.63 10.39
N GLY A 157 2.26 -10.31 10.34
CA GLY A 157 1.10 -9.43 10.14
C GLY A 157 0.44 -9.61 8.77
N CYS A 158 1.24 -9.69 7.71
CA CYS A 158 0.72 -9.88 6.35
C CYS A 158 0.05 -11.25 6.16
N TYR A 159 0.66 -12.32 6.67
CA TYR A 159 0.09 -13.66 6.65
C TYR A 159 -1.23 -13.72 7.43
N SER A 160 -1.27 -13.17 8.65
CA SER A 160 -2.49 -13.19 9.49
C SER A 160 -3.66 -12.48 8.80
N MET A 161 -3.39 -11.33 8.16
CA MET A 161 -4.39 -10.58 7.40
C MET A 161 -4.85 -11.34 6.15
N ALA A 162 -3.92 -12.00 5.45
CA ALA A 162 -4.25 -12.81 4.28
C ALA A 162 -5.08 -14.05 4.66
N LEU A 163 -4.78 -14.70 5.79
CA LEU A 163 -5.56 -15.81 6.31
C LEU A 163 -6.99 -15.37 6.62
N SER A 164 -7.16 -14.24 7.29
CA SER A 164 -8.49 -13.65 7.53
C SER A 164 -9.25 -13.46 6.22
N ALA A 165 -8.61 -12.91 5.18
CA ALA A 165 -9.23 -12.73 3.85
C ALA A 165 -9.59 -14.07 3.17
N GLN A 166 -8.74 -15.10 3.28
CA GLN A 166 -9.01 -16.43 2.73
C GLN A 166 -10.19 -17.12 3.44
N LEU A 167 -10.29 -16.97 4.76
CA LEU A 167 -11.40 -17.48 5.56
C LEU A 167 -12.70 -16.75 5.23
N SER A 168 -12.65 -15.41 5.11
CA SER A 168 -13.83 -14.62 4.71
C SER A 168 -14.34 -14.99 3.32
N GLY A 169 -13.44 -15.36 2.40
CA GLY A 169 -13.82 -15.90 1.08
C GLY A 169 -14.55 -17.24 1.13
N ALA A 170 -14.50 -17.95 2.26
CA ALA A 170 -15.27 -19.16 2.56
C ALA A 170 -16.37 -18.91 3.59
N GLU A 171 -16.79 -17.65 3.77
CA GLU A 171 -17.84 -17.24 4.71
C GLU A 171 -17.54 -17.56 6.18
N LEU A 172 -16.26 -17.76 6.51
CA LEU A 172 -15.76 -17.97 7.86
C LEU A 172 -15.17 -16.68 8.42
N THR A 173 -15.47 -16.39 9.69
CA THR A 173 -14.93 -15.23 10.39
C THR A 173 -14.07 -15.70 11.57
N PRO A 174 -12.74 -15.49 11.55
CA PRO A 174 -11.89 -15.82 12.68
C PRO A 174 -12.16 -14.90 13.88
N THR A 175 -12.24 -15.46 15.08
CA THR A 175 -12.26 -14.69 16.33
C THR A 175 -10.85 -14.17 16.66
N SER A 176 -9.83 -14.99 16.43
CA SER A 176 -8.44 -14.61 16.61
C SER A 176 -7.53 -15.35 15.64
N ILE A 177 -6.45 -14.68 15.22
CA ILE A 177 -5.34 -15.27 14.47
C ILE A 177 -4.07 -14.75 15.13
N ASN A 178 -3.29 -15.66 15.71
CA ASN A 178 -2.01 -15.36 16.31
C ASN A 178 -0.91 -16.04 15.49
N THR A 179 -0.06 -15.27 14.84
CA THR A 179 1.04 -15.78 14.02
C THR A 179 2.37 -15.30 14.57
N THR A 180 3.28 -16.24 14.83
CA THR A 180 4.70 -15.99 15.03
C THR A 180 5.45 -16.30 13.74
N ALA A 181 6.35 -15.41 13.32
CA ALA A 181 7.29 -15.67 12.23
C ALA A 181 8.70 -15.74 12.80
N THR A 182 9.40 -16.83 12.55
CA THR A 182 10.80 -17.01 12.96
C THR A 182 11.68 -16.92 11.73
N LEU A 183 12.54 -15.91 11.66
CA LEU A 183 13.44 -15.69 10.52
C LEU A 183 14.83 -16.25 10.84
N SER A 184 15.32 -17.12 9.95
CA SER A 184 16.65 -17.72 10.05
C SER A 184 17.61 -17.09 9.05
N MET A 185 18.79 -16.71 9.54
CA MET A 185 19.92 -16.28 8.72
C MET A 185 21.09 -17.23 8.85
N LEU A 186 21.83 -17.42 7.77
CA LEU A 186 23.09 -18.15 7.76
C LEU A 186 24.18 -17.28 7.14
N LYS A 187 25.40 -17.46 7.63
CA LYS A 187 26.59 -16.88 7.02
C LYS A 187 27.31 -17.96 6.22
N ASP A 188 27.49 -17.73 4.93
CA ASP A 188 28.33 -18.55 4.06
C ASP A 188 29.56 -17.73 3.56
N ASP A 189 30.32 -18.30 2.64
CA ASP A 189 31.51 -17.68 2.05
C ASP A 189 31.21 -16.38 1.28
N LYS A 190 29.96 -16.17 0.86
CA LYS A 190 29.49 -14.98 0.12
C LYS A 190 28.88 -13.93 1.04
N GLY A 191 28.57 -14.28 2.29
CA GLY A 191 28.10 -13.36 3.32
C GLY A 191 26.87 -13.88 4.06
N TRP A 192 26.10 -12.95 4.61
CA TRP A 192 24.88 -13.27 5.34
C TRP A 192 23.67 -13.36 4.41
N THR A 193 22.89 -14.42 4.54
CA THR A 193 21.68 -14.68 3.75
C THR A 193 20.51 -15.04 4.65
N ILE A 194 19.33 -14.46 4.39
CA ILE A 194 18.05 -14.90 4.98
C ILE A 194 17.63 -16.18 4.24
N THR A 195 17.60 -17.31 4.94
CA THR A 195 17.43 -18.63 4.31
C THR A 195 16.03 -19.20 4.49
N GLN A 196 15.38 -18.89 5.61
CA GLN A 196 14.07 -19.44 5.95
C GLN A 196 13.25 -18.49 6.82
N VAL A 197 11.93 -18.52 6.63
CA VAL A 197 10.96 -18.02 7.61
C VAL A 197 9.99 -19.14 7.97
N ASP A 198 9.89 -19.44 9.26
CA ASP A 198 8.94 -20.41 9.79
C ASP A 198 7.74 -19.69 10.40
N LEU A 199 6.57 -19.90 9.81
CA LEU A 199 5.31 -19.36 10.31
C LEU A 199 4.66 -20.38 11.25
N LYS A 200 4.38 -19.97 12.48
CA LYS A 200 3.53 -20.71 13.42
C LYS A 200 2.26 -19.93 13.68
N CYS A 201 1.12 -20.51 13.33
CA CYS A 201 -0.18 -19.85 13.38
C CYS A 201 -1.14 -20.64 14.29
N GLU A 202 -1.74 -19.97 15.25
CA GLU A 202 -2.86 -20.48 16.05
C GLU A 202 -4.08 -19.59 15.80
N ALA A 203 -5.19 -20.16 15.38
CA ALA A 203 -6.40 -19.40 15.05
C ALA A 203 -7.63 -20.00 15.70
N VAL A 204 -8.52 -19.14 16.21
CA VAL A 204 -9.86 -19.52 16.66
C VAL A 204 -10.84 -19.13 15.57
N VAL A 205 -11.49 -20.12 14.95
CA VAL A 205 -12.40 -19.90 13.81
C VAL A 205 -13.68 -20.71 14.03
N PRO A 206 -14.72 -20.11 14.60
CA PRO A 206 -15.99 -20.78 14.81
C PRO A 206 -16.52 -21.39 13.50
N ASN A 207 -17.08 -22.60 13.59
CA ASN A 207 -17.68 -23.35 12.48
C ASN A 207 -16.70 -23.79 11.37
N ALA A 208 -15.39 -23.59 11.52
CA ALA A 208 -14.40 -24.08 10.58
C ALA A 208 -14.12 -25.58 10.79
N THR A 209 -14.06 -26.34 9.71
CA THR A 209 -13.43 -27.66 9.74
C THR A 209 -11.91 -27.51 9.69
N LYS A 210 -11.19 -28.50 10.23
CA LYS A 210 -9.72 -28.49 10.21
C LYS A 210 -9.18 -28.49 8.78
N GLU A 211 -9.80 -29.24 7.89
CA GLU A 211 -9.39 -29.40 6.49
C GLU A 211 -9.53 -28.08 5.74
N LEU A 212 -10.68 -27.42 5.84
CA LEU A 212 -10.93 -26.13 5.20
C LEU A 212 -10.01 -25.04 5.77
N PHE A 213 -9.81 -25.03 7.09
CA PHE A 213 -8.86 -24.11 7.72
C PHE A 213 -7.44 -24.29 7.18
N LEU A 214 -6.94 -25.53 7.11
CA LEU A 214 -5.59 -25.81 6.62
C LEU A 214 -5.43 -25.46 5.13
N GLU A 215 -6.47 -25.67 4.32
CA GLU A 215 -6.49 -25.22 2.93
C GLU A 215 -6.33 -23.70 2.83
N LYS A 216 -7.12 -22.93 3.58
CA LYS A 216 -7.05 -21.46 3.59
C LYS A 216 -5.74 -20.94 4.18
N ALA A 217 -5.19 -21.61 5.20
CA ALA A 217 -3.89 -21.32 5.77
C ALA A 217 -2.77 -21.47 4.74
N LYS A 218 -2.77 -22.56 3.96
CA LYS A 218 -1.81 -22.75 2.87
C LYS A 218 -1.95 -21.70 1.77
N ALA A 219 -3.18 -21.40 1.35
CA ALA A 219 -3.44 -20.37 0.35
C ALA A 219 -2.95 -18.99 0.81
N ALA A 220 -3.11 -18.66 2.10
CA ALA A 220 -2.59 -17.42 2.68
C ALA A 220 -1.06 -17.39 2.68
N LYS A 221 -0.40 -18.51 3.03
CA LYS A 221 1.06 -18.65 3.01
C LYS A 221 1.64 -18.32 1.63
N GLU A 222 1.02 -18.81 0.57
CA GLU A 222 1.48 -18.64 -0.81
C GLU A 222 1.03 -17.30 -1.42
N GLY A 223 -0.12 -16.80 -0.96
CA GLY A 223 -0.82 -15.66 -1.56
C GLY A 223 -0.45 -14.29 -1.02
N CYS A 224 0.02 -14.19 0.24
CA CYS A 224 0.21 -12.90 0.88
C CYS A 224 1.37 -12.09 0.25
N PRO A 225 1.26 -10.76 0.13
CA PRO A 225 2.28 -9.93 -0.49
C PRO A 225 3.71 -10.11 0.06
N VAL A 226 3.86 -10.29 1.38
CA VAL A 226 5.18 -10.48 1.99
C VAL A 226 5.77 -11.84 1.62
N SER A 227 4.97 -12.91 1.63
CA SER A 227 5.45 -14.21 1.13
C SER A 227 5.89 -14.15 -0.33
N LYS A 228 5.19 -13.38 -1.17
CA LYS A 228 5.51 -13.25 -2.61
C LYS A 228 6.81 -12.50 -2.89
N VAL A 229 7.24 -11.60 -1.99
CA VAL A 229 8.47 -10.82 -2.19
C VAL A 229 9.68 -11.48 -1.54
N LEU A 230 9.49 -12.32 -0.52
CA LEU A 230 10.57 -13.00 0.17
C LEU A 230 11.13 -14.15 -0.67
N ASN A 231 12.39 -14.04 -1.05
CA ASN A 231 13.12 -15.09 -1.78
C ASN A 231 13.84 -16.04 -0.81
N CYS A 232 13.08 -16.75 0.02
CA CYS A 232 13.60 -17.73 0.97
C CYS A 232 12.58 -18.86 1.17
N LYS A 233 12.97 -19.92 1.87
CA LYS A 233 12.03 -21.00 2.20
C LYS A 233 11.00 -20.51 3.22
N ILE A 234 9.72 -20.74 2.96
CA ILE A 234 8.62 -20.39 3.89
C ILE A 234 7.87 -21.65 4.31
N THR A 235 7.96 -22.00 5.59
CA THR A 235 7.20 -23.11 6.19
C THR A 235 5.97 -22.59 6.94
N LEU A 236 5.04 -23.49 7.23
CA LEU A 236 3.84 -23.16 7.99
C LEU A 236 3.46 -24.34 8.89
N ASP A 237 3.34 -24.06 10.18
CA ASP A 237 2.65 -24.86 11.18
C ASP A 237 1.36 -24.10 11.58
N ALA A 238 0.20 -24.61 11.17
CA ALA A 238 -1.09 -23.96 11.41
C ALA A 238 -2.00 -24.85 12.25
N THR A 239 -2.48 -24.31 13.36
CA THR A 239 -3.36 -24.98 14.31
C THR A 239 -4.69 -24.24 14.45
N LEU A 240 -5.79 -24.95 14.21
CA LEU A 240 -7.14 -24.50 14.56
C LEU A 240 -7.41 -24.80 16.03
N LYS A 241 -7.77 -23.78 16.80
CA LYS A 241 -8.21 -23.86 18.20
C LYS A 241 -9.73 -23.71 18.22
N ASN A 242 -10.43 -24.72 18.73
CA ASN A 242 -11.89 -24.71 18.90
C ASN A 242 -12.24 -24.68 20.38
#